data_AF-A0A6G7XS51-F1
#
_entry.id   AF-A0A6G7XS51-F1
#
_cell.length_a   1.000
_cell.length_b   1.000
_cell.length_c   1.000
_cell.angle_alpha   90.00
_cell.angle_beta   90.00
_cell.angle_gamma   90.00
#
_symmetry.space_group_name_H-M   'P 1'
#
loop_
_entity.id
_entity.type
_entity.pdbx_description
1 polymer ?
#
loop_
_entity_poly.entity_id
_entity_poly.type
_entity_poly.pdbx_seq_one_letter_code
_entity_poly.pdbx_strand_id
1 'polypeptide(L)'
;MTVMEKLLVPATTARIVERGHDEIGGPVHRAADLSGLGAQERVAAHGLAGTSGPFGDDPAFVDVLRFPTWPTVQLLTPTSPSTPGERPWPVFVHGFLLNAVPVWTLTATRVPTGSRVVRIGRDGRETELSSYGGAGWGWQRAKGYTPPLGLLGPRAQWQGQELPGSYSEDQRSFELVRAGVAEAPPGFRESRPRVFVREVPLSECDAVFEVVLTARWRGVDVRVVRSTGRELLLQLTDPTLAAIAETGASPLDPWTFQVVAPSEEVTDVFGIRNEAAPD
;
A
#
# COMPACT_ATOMS: atom_id res chain seq x y z
N MET A 1 13.84 -14.50 3.35
CA MET A 1 12.68 -13.61 3.21
C MET A 1 12.72 -12.99 1.83
N THR A 2 11.63 -13.08 1.05
CA THR A 2 11.57 -12.49 -0.29
C THR A 2 11.28 -11.00 -0.17
N VAL A 3 12.09 -10.17 -0.84
CA VAL A 3 11.88 -8.72 -0.94
C VAL A 3 11.18 -8.42 -2.26
N MET A 4 10.02 -7.80 -2.15
CA MET A 4 9.24 -7.31 -3.28
C MET A 4 9.58 -5.85 -3.56
N GLU A 5 9.27 -5.40 -4.77
CA GLU A 5 9.54 -4.06 -5.24
C GLU A 5 8.34 -3.51 -6.01
N LYS A 6 7.93 -2.27 -5.69
CA LYS A 6 6.95 -1.49 -6.44
C LYS A 6 7.66 -0.30 -7.07
N LEU A 7 7.47 -0.08 -8.37
CA LEU A 7 7.87 1.18 -9.01
C LEU A 7 6.95 2.31 -8.53
N LEU A 8 7.53 3.39 -8.00
CA LEU A 8 6.80 4.55 -7.53
C LEU A 8 6.80 5.64 -8.59
N VAL A 9 5.62 6.10 -9.01
CA VAL A 9 5.54 7.33 -9.80
C VAL A 9 5.90 8.54 -8.93
N PRO A 10 6.41 9.64 -9.50
CA PRO A 10 6.88 10.79 -8.71
C PRO A 10 5.84 11.34 -7.73
N ALA A 11 4.56 11.33 -8.12
CA ALA A 11 3.46 11.73 -7.24
C ALA A 11 3.32 10.85 -5.99
N THR A 12 3.54 9.53 -6.11
CA THR A 12 3.52 8.60 -4.99
C THR A 12 4.72 8.82 -4.06
N THR A 13 5.92 9.01 -4.60
CA THR A 13 7.10 9.38 -3.80
C THR A 13 6.85 10.68 -3.03
N ALA A 14 6.30 11.71 -3.69
CA ALA A 14 5.98 12.96 -3.03
C ALA A 14 4.97 12.77 -1.89
N ARG A 15 3.95 11.92 -2.06
CA ARG A 15 2.99 11.57 -1.00
C ARG A 15 3.65 10.89 0.20
N ILE A 16 4.61 10.00 -0.04
CA ILE A 16 5.39 9.35 1.02
C ILE A 16 6.25 10.38 1.75
N VAL A 17 7.09 11.13 1.03
CA VAL A 17 8.08 12.04 1.61
C VAL A 17 7.42 13.25 2.28
N GLU A 18 6.40 13.84 1.65
CA GLU A 18 5.78 15.08 2.14
C GLU A 18 4.69 14.82 3.18
N ARG A 19 3.92 13.74 3.05
CA ARG A 19 2.74 13.48 3.90
C ARG A 19 2.88 12.23 4.77
N GLY A 20 3.91 11.42 4.57
CA GLY A 20 4.09 10.17 5.31
C GLY A 20 3.02 9.15 4.98
N HIS A 21 2.47 9.15 3.75
CA HIS A 21 1.52 8.13 3.32
C HIS A 21 2.15 6.74 3.39
N ASP A 22 1.42 5.79 3.96
CA ASP A 22 1.88 4.44 4.25
C ASP A 22 1.00 3.37 3.59
N GLU A 23 0.30 3.71 2.51
CA GLU A 23 -0.51 2.79 1.71
C GLU A 23 0.25 2.36 0.45
N ILE A 24 0.14 1.07 0.11
CA ILE A 24 0.79 0.46 -1.05
C ILE A 24 -0.16 -0.60 -1.64
N GLY A 25 -0.22 -0.68 -2.96
CA GLY A 25 -0.95 -1.71 -3.70
C GLY A 25 -0.55 -1.71 -5.17
N GLY A 26 -1.17 -2.57 -5.98
CA GLY A 26 -0.93 -2.63 -7.43
C GLY A 26 0.24 -3.53 -7.82
N PRO A 27 0.81 -3.37 -9.03
CA PRO A 27 1.81 -4.30 -9.56
C PRO A 27 3.14 -4.23 -8.78
N VAL A 28 3.67 -5.40 -8.44
CA VAL A 28 4.96 -5.59 -7.75
C VAL A 28 5.69 -6.80 -8.30
N HIS A 29 7.01 -6.78 -8.27
CA HIS A 29 7.91 -7.88 -8.70
C HIS A 29 8.94 -8.15 -7.60
N ARG A 30 9.77 -9.18 -7.74
CA ARG A 30 10.87 -9.40 -6.77
C ARG A 30 11.97 -8.38 -7.05
N ALA A 31 12.52 -7.75 -6.02
CA ALA A 31 13.54 -6.71 -6.19
C ALA A 31 14.77 -7.18 -7.00
N ALA A 32 15.12 -8.47 -6.88
CA ALA A 32 16.26 -9.07 -7.59
C ALA A 32 16.04 -9.15 -9.11
N ASP A 33 14.80 -9.22 -9.59
CA ASP A 33 14.49 -9.52 -11.00
C ASP A 33 14.80 -8.34 -11.95
N LEU A 34 14.91 -7.12 -11.42
CA LEU A 34 15.34 -5.92 -12.17
C LEU A 34 16.69 -5.37 -11.68
N SER A 35 17.46 -6.15 -10.93
CA SER A 35 18.75 -5.71 -10.40
C SER A 35 19.70 -5.29 -11.52
N GLY A 36 20.43 -4.19 -11.33
CA GLY A 36 21.36 -3.63 -12.32
C GLY A 36 20.71 -2.81 -13.44
N LEU A 37 19.38 -2.88 -13.64
CA LEU A 37 18.69 -2.05 -14.62
C LEU A 37 18.58 -0.59 -14.13
N GLY A 38 18.82 0.34 -15.05
CA GLY A 38 18.70 1.77 -14.83
C GLY A 38 17.24 2.27 -14.85
N ALA A 39 17.09 3.56 -14.56
CA ALA A 39 15.78 4.23 -14.50
C ALA A 39 14.92 4.02 -15.75
N GLN A 40 15.48 4.27 -16.95
CA GLN A 40 14.73 4.18 -18.21
C GLN A 40 14.25 2.75 -18.50
N GLU A 41 15.12 1.75 -18.29
CA GLU A 41 14.79 0.34 -18.52
C GLU A 41 13.68 -0.15 -17.59
N ARG A 42 13.69 0.32 -16.34
CA ARG A 42 12.64 0.00 -15.35
C ARG A 42 11.30 0.61 -15.74
N VAL A 43 11.27 1.85 -16.20
CA VAL A 43 10.04 2.51 -16.70
C VAL A 43 9.50 1.79 -17.93
N ALA A 44 10.39 1.43 -18.87
CA ALA A 44 10.02 0.69 -20.07
C ALA A 44 9.46 -0.70 -19.76
N ALA A 45 10.07 -1.44 -18.82
CA ALA A 45 9.56 -2.75 -18.38
C ALA A 45 8.13 -2.67 -17.84
N HIS A 46 7.79 -1.58 -17.13
CA HIS A 46 6.44 -1.36 -16.61
C HIS A 46 5.45 -0.84 -17.65
N GLY A 47 5.86 -0.59 -18.90
CA GLY A 47 5.00 0.00 -19.92
C GLY A 47 4.59 1.45 -19.63
N LEU A 48 5.42 2.18 -18.87
CA LEU A 48 5.14 3.56 -18.47
C LEU A 48 6.05 4.59 -19.18
N ALA A 49 6.78 4.17 -20.21
CA ALA A 49 7.65 5.03 -20.99
C ALA A 49 6.88 5.93 -21.95
N GLY A 50 7.49 7.06 -22.33
CA GLY A 50 6.97 8.00 -23.32
C GLY A 50 6.57 9.35 -22.74
N THR A 51 6.27 10.29 -23.63
CA THR A 51 6.05 11.72 -23.33
C THR A 51 4.86 11.97 -22.41
N SER A 52 3.82 11.14 -22.52
CA SER A 52 2.63 11.18 -21.67
C SER A 52 2.76 10.33 -20.40
N GLY A 53 3.89 9.64 -20.23
CA GLY A 53 4.16 8.79 -19.08
C GLY A 53 4.51 9.60 -17.83
N PRO A 54 4.28 9.06 -16.62
CA PRO A 54 4.48 9.79 -15.36
C PRO A 54 5.95 10.11 -15.03
N PHE A 55 6.90 9.62 -15.83
CA PHE A 55 8.34 9.80 -15.65
C PHE A 55 9.00 10.70 -16.71
N GLY A 56 8.25 11.11 -17.75
CA GLY A 56 8.81 11.74 -18.94
C GLY A 56 9.66 10.79 -19.80
N ASP A 57 10.33 11.33 -20.82
CA ASP A 57 11.04 10.52 -21.83
C ASP A 57 12.40 9.98 -21.37
N ASP A 58 13.12 10.74 -20.54
CA ASP A 58 14.50 10.43 -20.13
C ASP A 58 14.70 10.65 -18.63
N PRO A 59 14.04 9.82 -17.77
CA PRO A 59 14.12 9.97 -16.33
C PRO A 59 15.56 9.80 -15.84
N ALA A 60 16.09 10.80 -15.12
CA ALA A 60 17.40 10.72 -14.48
C ALA A 60 17.45 9.65 -13.36
N PHE A 61 16.31 9.38 -12.75
CA PHE A 61 16.13 8.35 -11.74
C PHE A 61 14.68 7.88 -11.71
N VAL A 62 14.46 6.73 -11.08
CA VAL A 62 13.15 6.33 -10.56
C VAL A 62 13.26 6.04 -9.08
N ASP A 63 12.15 6.14 -8.37
CA ASP A 63 12.07 5.70 -6.98
C ASP A 63 11.28 4.38 -6.93
N VAL A 64 11.73 3.46 -6.09
CA VAL A 64 11.08 2.18 -5.87
C VAL A 64 10.84 1.98 -4.38
N LEU A 65 9.75 1.30 -4.04
CA LEU A 65 9.47 0.84 -2.69
C LEU A 65 9.86 -0.64 -2.61
N ARG A 66 10.85 -0.97 -1.78
CA ARG A 66 11.22 -2.35 -1.45
C ARG A 66 10.65 -2.73 -0.11
N PHE A 67 10.02 -3.90 -0.03
CA PHE A 67 9.35 -4.35 1.18
C PHE A 67 9.46 -5.86 1.38
N PRO A 68 9.56 -6.34 2.63
CA PRO A 68 9.49 -7.75 2.94
C PRO A 68 8.08 -8.31 2.72
N THR A 69 8.00 -9.60 2.41
CA THR A 69 6.74 -10.35 2.43
C THR A 69 6.41 -10.73 3.87
N TRP A 70 5.30 -10.19 4.37
CA TRP A 70 4.75 -10.48 5.71
C TRP A 70 3.51 -11.35 5.62
N PRO A 71 3.08 -11.99 6.71
CA PRO A 71 1.98 -12.97 6.67
C PRO A 71 0.65 -12.41 6.13
N THR A 72 0.36 -11.13 6.37
CA THR A 72 -0.85 -10.46 5.89
C THR A 72 -0.71 -9.82 4.50
N VAL A 73 0.49 -9.83 3.90
CA VAL A 73 0.72 -9.30 2.56
C VAL A 73 0.15 -10.28 1.53
N GLN A 74 -0.86 -9.85 0.79
CA GLN A 74 -1.51 -10.66 -0.24
C GLN A 74 -1.02 -10.32 -1.63
N LEU A 75 -0.29 -11.26 -2.24
CA LEU A 75 0.17 -11.20 -3.62
C LEU A 75 -0.70 -12.12 -4.48
N LEU A 76 -1.40 -11.53 -5.43
CA LEU A 76 -2.27 -12.25 -6.37
C LEU A 76 -1.59 -12.37 -7.73
N THR A 77 -1.80 -13.49 -8.41
CA THR A 77 -1.49 -13.57 -9.84
C THR A 77 -2.40 -12.60 -10.59
N PRO A 78 -1.86 -11.70 -11.43
CA PRO A 78 -2.68 -10.82 -12.24
C PRO A 78 -3.61 -11.65 -13.13
N THR A 79 -4.88 -11.25 -13.19
CA THR A 79 -5.88 -11.90 -14.03
C THR A 79 -6.38 -10.93 -15.08
N SER A 80 -7.11 -11.46 -16.08
CA SER A 80 -7.80 -10.59 -17.03
C SER A 80 -8.78 -9.69 -16.28
N PRO A 81 -8.90 -8.40 -16.65
CA PRO A 81 -9.88 -7.51 -16.05
C PRO A 81 -11.27 -8.15 -16.06
N SER A 82 -11.98 -8.09 -14.94
CA SER A 82 -13.33 -8.64 -14.82
C SER A 82 -14.37 -7.72 -15.46
N THR A 83 -14.09 -6.41 -15.49
CA THR A 83 -14.98 -5.40 -16.06
C THR A 83 -14.52 -4.99 -17.47
N PRO A 84 -15.34 -5.17 -18.52
CA PRO A 84 -15.03 -4.67 -19.85
C PRO A 84 -14.89 -3.15 -19.87
N GLY A 85 -13.89 -2.62 -20.59
CA GLY A 85 -13.73 -1.18 -20.78
C GLY A 85 -12.29 -0.74 -20.99
N GLU A 86 -12.14 0.53 -21.39
CA GLU A 86 -10.85 1.14 -21.70
C GLU A 86 -10.00 1.35 -20.44
N ARG A 87 -8.72 0.99 -20.56
CA ARG A 87 -7.66 1.17 -19.55
C ARG A 87 -6.38 1.62 -20.28
N PRO A 88 -6.05 2.92 -20.27
CA PRO A 88 -4.86 3.45 -20.95
C PRO A 88 -3.55 3.12 -20.21
N TRP A 89 -3.61 2.34 -19.13
CA TRP A 89 -2.44 1.84 -18.39
C TRP A 89 -2.23 0.34 -18.62
N PRO A 90 -1.01 -0.17 -18.40
CA PRO A 90 -0.71 -1.59 -18.57
C PRO A 90 -1.53 -2.49 -17.64
N VAL A 91 -2.14 -3.54 -18.23
CA VAL A 91 -2.79 -4.64 -17.52
C VAL A 91 -1.98 -5.91 -17.75
N PHE A 92 -1.26 -6.39 -16.73
CA PHE A 92 -0.31 -7.48 -16.84
C PHE A 92 -0.98 -8.86 -16.88
N VAL A 93 -1.93 -9.08 -17.79
CA VAL A 93 -2.83 -10.26 -17.82
C VAL A 93 -2.13 -11.62 -17.88
N HIS A 94 -0.88 -11.65 -18.31
CA HIS A 94 -0.06 -12.86 -18.37
C HIS A 94 0.83 -13.07 -17.14
N GLY A 95 0.79 -12.17 -16.16
CA GLY A 95 1.64 -12.24 -14.96
C GLY A 95 3.09 -11.83 -15.20
N PHE A 96 3.36 -11.05 -16.26
CA PHE A 96 4.69 -10.55 -16.57
C PHE A 96 4.68 -9.06 -16.95
N LEU A 97 5.76 -8.36 -16.57
CA LEU A 97 6.15 -7.08 -17.17
C LEU A 97 6.51 -7.24 -18.65
N LEU A 98 6.68 -6.13 -19.38
CA LEU A 98 6.98 -6.16 -20.83
C LEU A 98 8.34 -6.82 -21.16
N ASN A 99 9.25 -6.90 -20.19
CA ASN A 99 10.55 -7.57 -20.30
C ASN A 99 10.53 -9.01 -19.75
N ALA A 100 9.34 -9.62 -19.60
CA ALA A 100 9.14 -10.98 -19.09
C ALA A 100 9.52 -11.21 -17.61
N VAL A 101 9.67 -10.15 -16.81
CA VAL A 101 9.80 -10.30 -15.34
C VAL A 101 8.45 -10.64 -14.71
N PRO A 102 8.37 -11.67 -13.85
CA PRO A 102 7.13 -12.01 -13.16
C PRO A 102 6.60 -10.83 -12.32
N VAL A 103 5.30 -10.58 -12.41
CA VAL A 103 4.62 -9.53 -11.64
C VAL A 103 3.39 -10.09 -10.92
N TRP A 104 3.18 -9.60 -9.72
CA TRP A 104 2.03 -9.89 -8.87
C TRP A 104 1.21 -8.62 -8.66
N THR A 105 -0.09 -8.77 -8.46
CA THR A 105 -0.93 -7.69 -7.95
C THR A 105 -0.92 -7.75 -6.42
N LEU A 106 -0.34 -6.74 -5.79
CA LEU A 106 -0.44 -6.55 -4.36
C LEU A 106 -1.80 -5.93 -4.01
N THR A 107 -2.58 -6.65 -3.21
CA THR A 107 -3.77 -6.10 -2.57
C THR A 107 -3.38 -4.91 -1.70
N ALA A 108 -4.13 -3.81 -1.76
CA ALA A 108 -3.81 -2.60 -1.00
C ALA A 108 -3.64 -2.91 0.49
N THR A 109 -2.56 -2.44 1.09
CA THR A 109 -2.24 -2.68 2.51
C THR A 109 -1.35 -1.54 3.02
N ARG A 110 -1.04 -1.57 4.31
CA ARG A 110 -0.03 -0.68 4.90
C ARG A 110 1.37 -1.18 4.56
N VAL A 111 2.30 -0.26 4.32
CA VAL A 111 3.73 -0.55 4.15
C VAL A 111 4.23 -1.44 5.31
N PRO A 112 4.88 -2.57 5.04
CA PRO A 112 5.55 -3.38 6.06
C PRO A 112 6.72 -2.64 6.75
N THR A 113 6.92 -2.81 8.07
CA THR A 113 8.15 -2.40 8.77
C THR A 113 9.39 -2.99 8.09
N GLY A 114 10.47 -2.21 8.03
CA GLY A 114 11.71 -2.58 7.34
C GLY A 114 11.70 -2.28 5.84
N SER A 115 10.57 -1.78 5.30
CA SER A 115 10.49 -1.31 3.91
C SER A 115 11.34 -0.06 3.68
N ARG A 116 11.79 0.13 2.44
CA ARG A 116 12.70 1.22 2.04
C ARG A 116 12.25 1.85 0.75
N VAL A 117 12.30 3.18 0.69
CA VAL A 117 12.27 3.92 -0.59
C VAL A 117 13.69 4.04 -1.08
N VAL A 118 13.94 3.52 -2.27
CA VAL A 118 15.26 3.51 -2.91
C VAL A 118 15.18 4.24 -4.24
N ARG A 119 16.08 5.18 -4.46
CA ARG A 119 16.29 5.84 -5.73
C ARG A 119 17.24 5.03 -6.60
N ILE A 120 16.86 4.77 -7.84
CA ILE A 120 17.68 4.09 -8.84
C ILE A 120 18.05 5.09 -9.93
N GLY A 121 19.34 5.32 -10.13
CA GLY A 121 19.88 6.21 -11.17
C GLY A 121 19.83 5.60 -12.58
N ARG A 122 20.27 6.39 -13.58
CA ARG A 122 20.42 5.92 -14.97
C ARG A 122 21.36 4.73 -15.12
N ASP A 123 22.38 4.67 -14.27
CA ASP A 123 23.41 3.63 -14.24
C ASP A 123 23.06 2.46 -13.31
N GLY A 124 21.83 2.41 -12.79
CA GLY A 124 21.40 1.40 -11.84
C GLY A 124 21.94 1.59 -10.43
N ARG A 125 22.70 2.66 -10.13
CA ARG A 125 23.16 2.94 -8.77
C ARG A 125 21.98 3.26 -7.86
N GLU A 126 22.07 2.78 -6.64
CA GLU A 126 20.99 2.85 -5.66
C GLU A 126 21.30 3.83 -4.53
N THR A 127 20.30 4.57 -4.08
CA THR A 127 20.40 5.45 -2.90
C THR A 127 19.15 5.32 -2.06
N GLU A 128 19.28 4.89 -0.81
CA GLU A 128 18.15 4.84 0.12
C GLU A 128 17.72 6.25 0.52
N LEU A 129 16.45 6.58 0.30
CA LEU A 129 15.86 7.87 0.66
C LEU A 129 15.23 7.84 2.05
N SER A 130 14.54 6.76 2.37
CA SER A 130 13.72 6.62 3.57
C SER A 130 13.50 5.15 3.91
N SER A 131 13.31 4.86 5.19
CA SER A 131 12.92 3.54 5.72
C SER A 131 11.64 3.66 6.54
N TYR A 132 10.80 2.63 6.52
CA TYR A 132 9.53 2.60 7.24
C TYR A 132 9.70 1.86 8.57
N GLY A 133 9.47 2.56 9.67
CA GLY A 133 9.63 2.04 11.04
C GLY A 133 8.39 1.34 11.60
N GLY A 134 7.35 1.13 10.80
CA GLY A 134 6.07 0.57 11.26
C GLY A 134 5.02 1.64 11.54
N ALA A 135 3.78 1.21 11.78
CA ALA A 135 2.61 2.08 11.89
C ALA A 135 2.71 3.16 12.99
N GLY A 136 3.44 2.86 14.08
CA GLY A 136 3.67 3.81 15.18
C GLY A 136 4.72 4.88 14.86
N TRP A 137 5.63 4.59 13.94
CA TRP A 137 6.81 5.41 13.65
C TRP A 137 6.76 6.09 12.29
N GLY A 138 6.11 5.47 11.31
CA GLY A 138 6.00 5.95 9.94
C GLY A 138 7.32 5.93 9.16
N TRP A 139 7.38 6.73 8.10
CA TRP A 139 8.57 6.93 7.28
C TRP A 139 9.62 7.79 7.99
N GLN A 140 10.85 7.29 8.10
CA GLN A 140 11.98 8.08 8.56
C GLN A 140 12.31 9.17 7.54
N ARG A 141 12.58 10.39 7.99
CA ARG A 141 12.87 11.57 7.13
C ARG A 141 11.70 12.06 6.26
N ALA A 142 10.50 11.51 6.39
CA ALA A 142 9.31 12.15 5.84
C ALA A 142 8.95 13.40 6.67
N LYS A 143 8.42 14.43 6.00
CA LYS A 143 7.95 15.65 6.66
C LYS A 143 6.63 15.42 7.40
N GLY A 144 5.82 14.48 6.90
CA GLY A 144 4.52 14.13 7.45
C GLY A 144 4.49 12.75 8.13
N TYR A 145 3.37 12.49 8.80
CA TYR A 145 3.05 11.20 9.38
C TYR A 145 1.56 10.93 9.20
N THR A 146 1.23 9.75 8.68
CA THR A 146 -0.15 9.28 8.58
C THR A 146 -0.42 8.31 9.74
N PRO A 147 -1.27 8.65 10.72
CA PRO A 147 -1.64 7.70 11.77
C PRO A 147 -2.47 6.56 11.18
N PRO A 148 -2.37 5.34 11.72
CA PRO A 148 -3.04 4.16 11.19
C PRO A 148 -4.53 4.10 11.59
N LEU A 149 -5.27 5.18 11.32
CA LEU A 149 -6.70 5.31 11.63
C LEU A 149 -7.61 4.68 10.58
N GLY A 150 -7.06 4.28 9.43
CA GLY A 150 -7.79 3.63 8.34
C GLY A 150 -8.02 2.14 8.57
N LEU A 151 -8.67 1.50 7.60
CA LEU A 151 -8.92 0.06 7.60
C LEU A 151 -7.77 -0.74 6.98
N LEU A 152 -6.90 -0.10 6.20
CA LEU A 152 -5.77 -0.78 5.56
C LEU A 152 -4.72 -1.25 6.56
N GLY A 153 -4.12 -2.39 6.25
CA GLY A 153 -2.96 -2.94 6.93
C GLY A 153 -3.27 -3.78 8.18
N PRO A 154 -2.22 -4.31 8.81
CA PRO A 154 -2.36 -5.28 9.89
C PRO A 154 -2.99 -4.69 11.15
N ARG A 155 -3.78 -5.53 11.82
CA ARG A 155 -4.48 -5.28 13.08
C ARG A 155 -4.36 -6.52 13.96
N ALA A 156 -4.42 -6.33 15.26
CA ALA A 156 -4.41 -7.42 16.23
C ALA A 156 -5.58 -7.29 17.19
N GLN A 157 -6.18 -8.42 17.55
CA GLN A 157 -7.00 -8.53 18.76
C GLN A 157 -6.06 -8.76 19.94
N TRP A 158 -6.09 -7.87 20.91
CA TRP A 158 -5.28 -7.97 22.12
C TRP A 158 -6.09 -7.47 23.31
N GLN A 159 -6.28 -8.32 24.32
CA GLN A 159 -7.07 -8.02 25.53
C GLN A 159 -8.48 -7.51 25.21
N GLY A 160 -9.14 -8.15 24.23
CA GLY A 160 -10.51 -7.79 23.80
C GLY A 160 -10.61 -6.48 23.01
N GLN A 161 -9.49 -5.89 22.58
CA GLN A 161 -9.47 -4.69 21.74
C GLN A 161 -8.78 -4.96 20.41
N GLU A 162 -9.38 -4.43 19.34
CA GLU A 162 -8.79 -4.44 18.01
C GLU A 162 -7.94 -3.18 17.81
N LEU A 163 -6.64 -3.35 17.62
CA LEU A 163 -5.69 -2.25 17.44
C LEU A 163 -4.92 -2.40 16.12
N PRO A 164 -4.74 -1.31 15.36
CA PRO A 164 -3.85 -1.33 14.21
C PRO A 164 -2.39 -1.48 14.67
N GLY A 165 -1.54 -2.00 13.80
CA GLY A 165 -0.13 -2.11 14.12
C GLY A 165 0.73 -2.60 12.98
N SER A 166 1.88 -3.14 13.32
CA SER A 166 2.84 -3.71 12.39
C SER A 166 3.60 -4.84 13.06
N TYR A 167 3.96 -5.86 12.28
CA TYR A 167 4.90 -6.88 12.76
C TYR A 167 6.25 -6.24 13.08
N SER A 168 6.98 -6.80 14.04
CA SER A 168 8.42 -6.56 14.18
C SER A 168 9.16 -7.08 12.93
N GLU A 169 10.39 -6.60 12.71
CA GLU A 169 11.20 -7.06 11.57
C GLU A 169 11.48 -8.57 11.60
N ASP A 170 11.60 -9.16 12.79
CA ASP A 170 11.77 -10.60 13.00
C ASP A 170 10.44 -11.39 13.03
N GLN A 171 9.30 -10.69 12.91
CA GLN A 171 7.95 -11.23 12.94
C GLN A 171 7.61 -12.05 14.20
N ARG A 172 8.25 -11.77 15.33
CA ARG A 172 7.96 -12.43 16.62
C ARG A 172 7.03 -11.64 17.52
N SER A 173 6.92 -10.34 17.27
CA SER A 173 6.06 -9.44 18.01
C SER A 173 5.24 -8.57 17.07
N PHE A 174 4.23 -7.91 17.64
CA PHE A 174 3.37 -6.96 16.97
C PHE A 174 3.39 -5.65 17.74
N GLU A 175 3.70 -4.55 17.06
CA GLU A 175 3.63 -3.21 17.63
C GLU A 175 2.21 -2.65 17.47
N LEU A 176 1.44 -2.71 18.56
CA LEU A 176 0.10 -2.14 18.67
C LEU A 176 0.20 -0.62 18.69
N VAL A 177 -0.70 0.07 17.97
CA VAL A 177 -0.73 1.54 17.88
C VAL A 177 -2.05 2.09 18.39
N ARG A 178 -1.94 3.12 19.24
CA ARG A 178 -3.04 3.95 19.72
C ARG A 178 -2.80 5.39 19.28
N ALA A 179 -3.58 5.87 18.33
CA ALA A 179 -3.46 7.22 17.81
C ALA A 179 -4.67 8.09 18.20
N GLY A 180 -4.44 9.39 18.36
CA GLY A 180 -5.49 10.39 18.59
C GLY A 180 -5.97 10.51 20.04
N VAL A 181 -5.32 9.83 20.99
CA VAL A 181 -5.63 9.92 22.43
C VAL A 181 -4.70 10.90 23.13
N ALA A 182 -5.16 11.54 24.21
CA ALA A 182 -4.39 12.56 24.92
C ALA A 182 -3.32 11.98 25.85
N GLU A 183 -3.59 10.82 26.44
CA GLU A 183 -2.71 10.17 27.43
C GLU A 183 -2.37 8.75 26.98
N ALA A 184 -1.16 8.30 27.36
CA ALA A 184 -0.68 6.97 27.07
C ALA A 184 -1.52 5.92 27.82
N PRO A 185 -2.11 4.92 27.14
CA PRO A 185 -2.67 3.77 27.81
C PRO A 185 -1.59 3.00 28.61
N PRO A 186 -1.95 2.26 29.67
CA PRO A 186 -0.97 1.54 30.49
C PRO A 186 -0.03 0.63 29.67
N GLY A 187 1.27 0.81 29.87
CA GLY A 187 2.33 0.05 29.19
C GLY A 187 2.56 0.41 27.72
N PHE A 188 1.86 1.43 27.19
CA PHE A 188 2.22 2.04 25.92
C PHE A 188 3.24 3.17 26.16
N ARG A 189 4.16 3.34 25.21
CA ARG A 189 5.11 4.47 25.17
C ARG A 189 4.74 5.42 24.05
N GLU A 190 4.99 6.70 24.21
CA GLU A 190 4.77 7.67 23.14
C GLU A 190 5.83 7.53 22.05
N SER A 191 5.40 7.33 20.80
CA SER A 191 6.29 7.37 19.64
C SER A 191 6.30 8.75 18.99
N ARG A 192 5.15 9.45 19.03
CA ARG A 192 4.91 10.79 18.50
C ARG A 192 3.79 11.45 19.32
N PRO A 193 3.63 12.80 19.28
CA PRO A 193 2.52 13.47 19.95
C PRO A 193 1.17 12.79 19.69
N ARG A 194 0.53 12.30 20.76
CA ARG A 194 -0.78 11.60 20.71
C ARG A 194 -0.78 10.28 19.94
N VAL A 195 0.38 9.66 19.77
CA VAL A 195 0.57 8.34 19.18
C VAL A 195 1.40 7.50 20.13
N PHE A 196 0.80 6.42 20.58
CA PHE A 196 1.40 5.52 21.56
C PHE A 196 1.52 4.13 20.97
N VAL A 197 2.65 3.49 21.26
CA VAL A 197 2.98 2.16 20.77
C VAL A 197 3.20 1.20 21.92
N ARG A 198 2.87 -0.07 21.70
CA ARG A 198 3.23 -1.16 22.59
C ARG A 198 3.58 -2.38 21.77
N GLU A 199 4.79 -2.87 21.96
CA GLU A 199 5.20 -4.15 21.39
C GLU A 199 4.70 -5.28 22.29
N VAL A 200 4.06 -6.28 21.68
CA VAL A 200 3.60 -7.50 22.36
C VAL A 200 4.05 -8.72 21.57
N PRO A 201 4.47 -9.82 22.22
CA PRO A 201 4.70 -11.09 21.53
C PRO A 201 3.46 -11.51 20.74
N LEU A 202 3.63 -12.11 19.56
CA LEU A 202 2.49 -12.59 18.77
C LEU A 202 1.63 -13.61 19.53
N SER A 203 2.24 -14.39 20.43
CA SER A 203 1.54 -15.35 21.30
C SER A 203 0.62 -14.70 22.34
N GLU A 204 0.75 -13.40 22.58
CA GLU A 204 -0.19 -12.65 23.45
C GLU A 204 -1.35 -12.03 22.66
N CYS A 205 -1.30 -12.04 21.32
CA CYS A 205 -2.39 -11.60 20.47
C CYS A 205 -3.39 -12.74 20.27
N ASP A 206 -4.68 -12.48 20.48
CA ASP A 206 -5.73 -13.47 20.22
C ASP A 206 -5.79 -13.82 18.72
N ALA A 207 -5.51 -12.84 17.85
CA ALA A 207 -5.28 -13.04 16.42
C ALA A 207 -4.70 -11.78 15.76
N VAL A 208 -3.95 -11.96 14.67
CA VAL A 208 -3.42 -10.89 13.81
C VAL A 208 -3.94 -11.06 12.38
N PHE A 209 -4.40 -9.97 11.78
CA PHE A 209 -5.20 -10.00 10.57
C PHE A 209 -5.20 -8.67 9.82
N GLU A 210 -5.68 -8.70 8.58
CA GLU A 210 -6.07 -7.51 7.82
C GLU A 210 -7.57 -7.55 7.51
N VAL A 211 -8.24 -6.40 7.59
CA VAL A 211 -9.65 -6.24 7.22
C VAL A 211 -9.75 -5.72 5.80
N VAL A 212 -10.52 -6.42 4.98
CA VAL A 212 -10.88 -5.96 3.63
C VAL A 212 -12.39 -5.76 3.60
N LEU A 213 -12.81 -4.50 3.52
CA LEU A 213 -14.21 -4.14 3.28
C LEU A 213 -14.39 -3.78 1.81
N THR A 214 -15.20 -4.54 1.10
CA THR A 214 -15.62 -4.26 -0.29
C THR A 214 -17.06 -3.76 -0.29
N ALA A 215 -17.42 -2.96 -1.30
CA ALA A 215 -18.76 -2.41 -1.45
C ALA A 215 -19.04 -2.05 -2.92
N ARG A 216 -20.24 -1.57 -3.21
CA ARG A 216 -20.60 -0.91 -4.48
C ARG A 216 -20.95 0.55 -4.26
N TRP A 217 -20.47 1.42 -5.14
CA TRP A 217 -20.86 2.83 -5.21
C TRP A 217 -21.04 3.26 -6.67
N ARG A 218 -22.18 3.85 -7.00
CA ARG A 218 -22.56 4.23 -8.38
C ARG A 218 -22.35 3.11 -9.41
N GLY A 219 -22.68 1.87 -9.01
CA GLY A 219 -22.52 0.70 -9.86
C GLY A 219 -21.08 0.19 -10.02
N VAL A 220 -20.08 0.81 -9.37
CA VAL A 220 -18.67 0.42 -9.42
C VAL A 220 -18.28 -0.34 -8.14
N ASP A 221 -17.52 -1.44 -8.32
CA ASP A 221 -16.96 -2.19 -7.19
C ASP A 221 -15.81 -1.39 -6.55
N VAL A 222 -15.85 -1.26 -5.23
CA VAL A 222 -14.91 -0.44 -4.46
C VAL A 222 -14.41 -1.18 -3.21
N ARG A 223 -13.25 -0.80 -2.72
CA ARG A 223 -12.75 -1.13 -1.39
C ARG A 223 -12.85 0.10 -0.48
N VAL A 224 -13.34 -0.07 0.74
CA VAL A 224 -13.32 0.97 1.76
C VAL A 224 -11.93 1.04 2.39
N VAL A 225 -11.24 2.17 2.21
CA VAL A 225 -9.89 2.44 2.72
C VAL A 225 -9.94 3.08 4.10
N ARG A 226 -10.89 4.01 4.29
CA ARG A 226 -11.09 4.75 5.54
C ARG A 226 -12.57 5.09 5.71
N SER A 227 -13.02 5.16 6.95
CA SER A 227 -14.35 5.66 7.32
C SER A 227 -14.23 6.74 8.39
N THR A 228 -14.96 7.84 8.23
CA THR A 228 -15.16 8.89 9.24
C THR A 228 -16.60 8.94 9.74
N GLY A 229 -17.37 7.87 9.50
CA GLY A 229 -18.80 7.76 9.82
C GLY A 229 -19.68 8.33 8.72
N ARG A 230 -19.50 9.61 8.34
CA ARG A 230 -20.30 10.26 7.27
C ARG A 230 -19.70 10.08 5.88
N GLU A 231 -18.39 9.98 5.80
CA GLU A 231 -17.68 9.83 4.53
C GLU A 231 -16.81 8.59 4.54
N LEU A 232 -16.72 7.96 3.38
CA LEU A 232 -15.83 6.85 3.10
C LEU A 232 -14.79 7.28 2.08
N LEU A 233 -13.52 7.01 2.35
CA LEU A 233 -12.51 6.99 1.31
C LEU A 233 -12.58 5.62 0.64
N LEU A 234 -12.92 5.62 -0.64
CA LEU A 234 -13.07 4.44 -1.47
C LEU A 234 -11.90 4.33 -2.45
N GLN A 235 -11.44 3.11 -2.68
CA GLN A 235 -10.55 2.78 -3.80
C GLN A 235 -11.34 1.97 -4.82
N LEU A 236 -11.27 2.33 -6.09
CA LEU A 236 -11.93 1.57 -7.15
C LEU A 236 -11.22 0.23 -7.37
N THR A 237 -12.00 -0.84 -7.52
CA THR A 237 -11.51 -2.18 -7.86
C THR A 237 -11.62 -2.39 -9.36
N ASP A 238 -10.52 -2.77 -10.02
CA ASP A 238 -10.44 -2.97 -11.48
C ASP A 238 -11.10 -1.83 -12.31
N PRO A 239 -10.70 -0.56 -12.11
CA PRO A 239 -11.38 0.57 -12.74
C PRO A 239 -11.24 0.59 -14.27
N THR A 240 -12.24 1.17 -14.93
CA THR A 240 -12.21 1.60 -16.34
C THR A 240 -12.23 3.12 -16.41
N LEU A 241 -11.87 3.72 -17.56
CA LEU A 241 -12.03 5.18 -17.75
C LEU A 241 -13.47 5.66 -17.51
N ALA A 242 -14.46 4.87 -17.95
CA ALA A 242 -15.86 5.17 -17.71
C ALA A 242 -16.21 5.17 -16.22
N ALA A 243 -15.75 4.17 -15.46
CA ALA A 243 -15.95 4.10 -14.02
C ALA A 243 -15.27 5.26 -13.27
N ILE A 244 -14.07 5.66 -13.69
CA ILE A 244 -13.36 6.83 -13.13
C ILE A 244 -14.15 8.11 -13.39
N ALA A 245 -14.67 8.30 -14.60
CA ALA A 245 -15.47 9.49 -14.94
C ALA A 245 -16.78 9.53 -14.16
N GLU A 246 -17.48 8.41 -14.04
CA GLU A 246 -18.76 8.28 -13.31
C GLU A 246 -18.62 8.58 -11.81
N THR A 247 -17.51 8.13 -11.22
CA THR A 247 -17.24 8.30 -9.79
C THR A 247 -16.55 9.62 -9.46
N GLY A 248 -15.89 10.25 -10.44
CA GLY A 248 -15.01 11.41 -10.20
C GLY A 248 -13.72 11.03 -9.45
N ALA A 249 -13.32 9.76 -9.50
CA ALA A 249 -12.13 9.28 -8.80
C ALA A 249 -10.85 9.93 -9.30
N SER A 250 -9.93 10.20 -8.38
CA SER A 250 -8.62 10.78 -8.68
C SER A 250 -7.55 9.69 -8.72
N PRO A 251 -6.60 9.74 -9.67
CA PRO A 251 -5.48 8.80 -9.69
C PRO A 251 -4.54 9.05 -8.51
N LEU A 252 -4.13 7.97 -7.85
CA LEU A 252 -3.01 7.97 -6.91
C LEU A 252 -1.71 7.54 -7.57
N ASP A 253 -1.83 6.57 -8.47
CA ASP A 253 -0.81 6.07 -9.39
C ASP A 253 -1.53 5.51 -10.64
N PRO A 254 -0.84 5.03 -11.68
CA PRO A 254 -1.48 4.57 -12.92
C PRO A 254 -2.52 3.45 -12.74
N TRP A 255 -2.48 2.70 -11.63
CA TRP A 255 -3.35 1.54 -11.38
C TRP A 255 -4.35 1.76 -10.25
N THR A 256 -4.19 2.83 -9.47
CA THR A 256 -4.92 3.03 -8.22
C THR A 256 -5.66 4.35 -8.24
N PHE A 257 -6.98 4.30 -8.05
CA PHE A 257 -7.87 5.46 -8.09
C PHE A 257 -8.71 5.51 -6.81
N GLN A 258 -8.79 6.68 -6.20
CA GLN A 258 -9.53 6.88 -4.95
C GLN A 258 -10.51 8.06 -5.05
N VAL A 259 -11.57 7.97 -4.25
CA VAL A 259 -12.64 8.95 -4.19
C VAL A 259 -13.25 8.99 -2.80
N VAL A 260 -13.72 10.17 -2.38
CA VAL A 260 -14.50 10.32 -1.15
C VAL A 260 -15.98 10.26 -1.51
N ALA A 261 -16.74 9.42 -0.81
CA ALA A 261 -18.17 9.25 -1.03
C ALA A 261 -18.94 9.35 0.30
N PRO A 262 -20.20 9.83 0.29
CA PRO A 262 -21.09 9.74 1.45
C PRO A 262 -21.35 8.28 1.82
N SER A 263 -21.27 7.93 3.11
CA SER A 263 -21.43 6.53 3.56
C SER A 263 -22.81 5.96 3.25
N GLU A 264 -23.85 6.80 3.23
CA GLU A 264 -25.23 6.44 2.93
C GLU A 264 -25.50 6.07 1.45
N GLU A 265 -24.60 6.46 0.53
CA GLU A 265 -24.70 6.09 -0.89
C GLU A 265 -24.01 4.76 -1.20
N VAL A 266 -23.21 4.24 -0.27
CA VAL A 266 -22.41 3.03 -0.47
C VAL A 266 -23.21 1.81 -0.04
N THR A 267 -23.31 0.83 -0.94
CA THR A 267 -24.18 -0.35 -0.82
C THR A 267 -23.36 -1.64 -0.88
N ASP A 268 -23.99 -2.79 -0.62
CA ASP A 268 -23.36 -4.11 -0.71
C ASP A 268 -22.05 -4.24 0.09
N VAL A 269 -22.01 -3.60 1.27
CA VAL A 269 -20.81 -3.62 2.12
C VAL A 269 -20.60 -5.03 2.66
N PHE A 270 -19.49 -5.63 2.28
CA PHE A 270 -19.07 -6.97 2.69
C PHE A 270 -17.65 -6.92 3.26
N GLY A 271 -17.41 -7.64 4.36
CA GLY A 271 -16.13 -7.65 5.05
C GLY A 271 -15.55 -9.04 5.15
N ILE A 272 -14.26 -9.17 4.83
CA ILE A 272 -13.47 -10.36 5.13
C ILE A 272 -12.32 -10.02 6.07
N ARG A 273 -11.98 -11.01 6.90
CA ARG A 273 -10.81 -10.99 7.77
C ARG A 273 -9.77 -11.95 7.19
N ASN A 274 -8.64 -11.41 6.76
CA ASN A 274 -7.51 -12.19 6.29
C ASN A 274 -6.54 -12.38 7.46
N GLU A 275 -6.58 -13.55 8.07
CA GLU A 275 -5.64 -13.90 9.14
C GLU A 275 -4.31 -14.36 8.54
N ALA A 276 -3.23 -14.14 9.27
CA ALA A 276 -1.97 -14.80 8.95
C ALA A 276 -2.21 -16.32 8.94
N ALA A 277 -1.80 -17.01 7.87
CA ALA A 277 -1.84 -18.46 7.88
C ALA A 277 -1.01 -18.97 9.08
N PRO A 278 -1.52 -19.91 9.88
CA PRO A 278 -0.69 -20.57 10.88
C PRO A 278 0.43 -21.33 10.15
N ASP A 279 1.67 -21.13 10.59
CA ASP A 279 2.83 -21.91 10.14
C ASP A 279 2.68 -23.41 10.46
#